data_AF-V5LUI1-F1
#
_entry.id   AF-V5LUI1-F1
#
_cell.length_a   1.000
_cell.length_b   1.000
_cell.length_c   1.000
_cell.angle_alpha   90.00
_cell.angle_beta   90.00
_cell.angle_gamma   90.00
#
_symmetry.space_group_name_H-M   'P 1'
#
loop_
_entity.id
_entity.type
_entity.pdbx_description
1 polymer ?
#
loop_
_entity_poly.entity_id
_entity_poly.type
_entity_poly.pdbx_seq_one_letter_code
_entity_poly.pdbx_strand_id
1 'polypeptide(L)'
;IVVEGTLLSMADYMGHLYVRTGTPEYVRHIEQGSLRTFGGHTTVIAAFFASFVSMLMFAVWWYLGKVYCTAFFYVKGKRGRVVQRNDVT
;
A
#
# COMPACT_ATOMS: atom_id res chain seq x y z
N ILE A 1 -13.15 26.28 5.39
CA ILE A 1 -13.93 26.83 6.53
C ILE A 1 -12.96 27.65 7.36
N VAL A 2 -13.36 28.84 7.79
CA VAL A 2 -12.53 29.65 8.69
C VAL A 2 -12.92 29.32 10.12
N VAL A 3 -12.00 28.78 10.90
CA VAL A 3 -12.19 28.44 12.32
C VAL A 3 -11.11 29.16 13.10
N GLU A 4 -11.50 29.96 14.09
CA GLU A 4 -10.57 30.72 14.93
C GLU A 4 -9.55 31.56 14.13
N GLY A 5 -9.94 32.07 12.96
CA GLY A 5 -9.09 32.88 12.08
C GLY A 5 -8.16 32.08 11.16
N THR A 6 -8.17 30.74 11.23
CA THR A 6 -7.38 29.85 10.35
C THR A 6 -8.24 29.24 9.24
N LEU A 7 -7.66 29.07 8.05
CA LEU A 7 -8.30 28.39 6.93
C LEU A 7 -8.07 26.88 7.02
N LEU A 8 -9.14 26.13 7.23
CA LEU A 8 -9.12 24.66 7.29
C LEU A 8 -9.99 24.05 6.18
N SER A 9 -9.53 22.94 5.61
CA SER A 9 -10.39 22.08 4.78
C SER A 9 -11.50 21.47 5.64
N MET A 10 -12.62 21.08 5.03
CA MET A 10 -13.67 20.34 5.75
C MET A 10 -13.12 19.04 6.37
N ALA A 11 -12.20 18.35 5.69
CA ALA A 11 -11.58 17.13 6.20
C ALA A 11 -10.75 17.40 7.47
N ASP A 12 -10.00 18.50 7.49
CA ASP A 12 -9.18 18.88 8.65
C ASP A 12 -10.05 19.39 9.81
N TYR A 13 -11.15 20.09 9.50
CA TYR A 13 -12.14 20.50 10.49
C TYR A 13 -12.77 19.29 11.19
N MET A 14 -13.17 18.25 10.45
CA MET A 14 -13.70 17.03 11.07
C MET A 14 -12.68 16.33 11.97
N GLY A 15 -11.39 16.32 11.56
CA GLY A 15 -10.31 15.78 12.38
C GLY A 15 -9.99 16.60 13.62
N HIS A 16 -10.30 17.91 13.60
CA HIS A 16 -10.18 18.80 14.75
C HIS A 16 -11.37 18.64 15.72
N LEU A 17 -12.59 18.50 15.20
CA LEU A 17 -13.81 18.30 15.99
C LEU A 17 -13.84 16.94 16.71
N TYR A 18 -13.49 15.86 16.00
CA TYR A 18 -13.49 14.51 16.56
C TYR A 18 -12.09 14.13 17.04
N VAL A 19 -11.85 14.35 18.33
CA VAL A 19 -10.56 14.09 18.97
C VAL A 19 -10.20 12.61 18.92
N ARG A 20 -9.02 12.29 18.40
CA ARG A 20 -8.43 10.94 18.39
C ARG A 20 -7.23 10.89 19.35
N THR A 21 -7.41 10.31 20.52
CA THR A 21 -6.43 10.31 21.64
C THR A 21 -5.06 9.72 21.30
N GLY A 22 -4.97 8.81 20.32
CA GLY A 22 -3.71 8.17 19.90
C GLY A 22 -3.17 8.60 18.54
N THR A 23 -3.78 9.56 17.84
CA THR A 23 -3.34 10.00 16.49
C THR A 23 -3.32 11.53 16.38
N PRO A 24 -2.33 12.17 17.02
CA PRO A 24 -2.18 13.63 16.97
C PRO A 24 -1.81 14.10 15.56
N GLU A 25 -2.07 15.38 15.27
CA GLU A 25 -1.95 15.97 13.93
C GLU A 25 -0.56 15.79 13.29
N TYR A 26 0.51 15.95 14.08
CA TYR A 26 1.90 15.86 13.59
C TYR A 26 2.32 14.45 13.14
N VAL A 27 1.52 13.42 13.42
CA VAL A 27 1.77 12.04 12.95
C VAL A 27 1.27 11.84 11.51
N ARG A 28 0.52 12.80 10.95
CA ARG A 28 -0.01 12.68 9.59
C ARG A 28 1.10 12.78 8.55
N HIS A 29 1.25 11.73 7.76
CA HIS A 29 2.02 11.77 6.51
C HIS A 29 1.14 12.29 5.38
N ILE A 30 1.08 13.61 5.25
CA ILE A 30 0.37 14.33 4.18
C ILE A 30 1.32 15.30 3.49
N GLU A 31 0.90 15.84 2.35
CA GLU A 31 1.67 16.87 1.64
C GLU A 31 1.79 18.15 2.48
N GLN A 32 3.02 18.57 2.78
CA GLN A 32 3.34 19.84 3.49
C GLN A 32 4.10 20.84 2.60
N GLY A 33 4.25 20.52 1.31
CA GLY A 33 5.07 21.29 0.36
C GLY A 33 6.58 21.08 0.57
N SER A 34 7.38 21.33 -0.47
CA SER A 34 8.84 21.35 -0.40
C SER A 34 9.39 22.47 -1.28
N LEU A 35 10.63 22.91 -1.04
CA LEU A 35 11.32 23.88 -1.90
C LEU A 35 11.47 23.40 -3.36
N ARG A 36 11.25 22.11 -3.62
CA ARG A 36 11.36 21.48 -4.94
C ARG A 36 10.02 21.21 -5.62
N THR A 37 8.89 21.45 -4.96
CA THR A 37 7.56 21.16 -5.53
C THR A 37 7.05 22.34 -6.33
N PHE A 38 6.63 22.07 -7.58
CA PHE A 38 5.79 23.01 -8.32
C PHE A 38 4.34 22.82 -7.87
N GLY A 39 3.81 23.80 -7.14
CA GLY A 39 2.46 23.75 -6.56
C GLY A 39 1.39 23.44 -7.62
N GLY A 40 0.41 22.60 -7.25
CA GLY A 40 -0.71 22.22 -8.12
C GLY A 40 -0.46 21.01 -9.04
N HIS A 41 0.80 20.60 -9.27
CA HIS A 41 1.12 19.43 -10.11
C HIS A 41 1.41 18.15 -9.33
N THR A 42 1.46 18.22 -7.99
CA THR A 42 1.87 17.10 -7.12
C THR A 42 1.01 15.86 -7.28
N THR A 43 -0.31 16.02 -7.43
CA THR A 43 -1.26 14.91 -7.60
C THR A 43 -1.02 14.10 -8.87
N VAL A 44 -0.79 14.78 -10.00
CA VAL A 44 -0.55 14.13 -11.30
C VAL A 44 0.78 13.39 -11.28
N ILE A 45 1.83 14.01 -10.73
CA ILE A 45 3.15 13.40 -10.60
C ILE A 45 3.08 12.16 -9.69
N ALA A 46 2.40 12.26 -8.55
CA ALA A 46 2.21 11.14 -7.62
C ALA A 46 1.42 9.99 -8.27
N ALA A 47 0.37 10.29 -9.04
CA ALA A 47 -0.43 9.27 -9.73
C ALA A 47 0.38 8.52 -10.79
N PHE A 48 1.17 9.23 -11.59
CA PHE A 48 2.05 8.62 -12.60
C PHE A 48 3.17 7.79 -11.95
N PHE A 49 3.73 8.27 -10.84
CA PHE A 49 4.71 7.49 -10.09
C PHE A 49 4.08 6.20 -9.52
N ALA A 50 2.89 6.29 -8.93
CA ALA A 50 2.19 5.13 -8.38
C ALA A 50 1.79 4.10 -9.45
N SER A 51 1.43 4.53 -10.67
CA SER A 51 1.11 3.60 -11.75
C SER A 51 2.34 2.80 -12.20
N PHE A 52 3.51 3.43 -12.31
CA PHE A 52 4.75 2.74 -12.65
C PHE A 52 5.16 1.72 -11.57
N VAL A 53 5.15 2.13 -10.30
CA VAL A 53 5.49 1.24 -9.18
C VAL A 53 4.50 0.08 -9.06
N SER A 54 3.20 0.33 -9.30
CA SER A 54 2.18 -0.72 -9.22
C SER A 54 2.29 -1.75 -10.34
N MET A 55 2.69 -1.39 -11.57
CA MET A 55 2.98 -2.37 -12.63
C MET A 55 4.09 -3.35 -12.24
N LEU A 56 5.16 -2.85 -11.61
CA LEU A 56 6.26 -3.69 -11.12
C LEU A 56 5.81 -4.61 -9.99
N MET A 57 5.09 -4.07 -9.00
CA MET A 57 4.56 -4.85 -7.88
C MET A 57 3.55 -5.90 -8.35
N PHE A 58 2.75 -5.59 -9.36
CA PHE A 58 1.83 -6.54 -9.97
C PHE A 58 2.58 -7.72 -10.61
N ALA A 59 3.64 -7.47 -11.38
CA ALA A 59 4.44 -8.54 -11.96
C ALA A 59 5.07 -9.42 -10.87
N VAL A 60 5.68 -8.83 -9.83
CA VAL A 60 6.27 -9.57 -8.71
C VAL A 60 5.22 -10.43 -8.01
N TRP A 61 4.07 -9.84 -7.67
CA TRP A 61 3.02 -10.54 -6.95
C TRP A 61 2.35 -11.62 -7.81
N TRP A 62 2.23 -11.39 -9.12
CA TRP A 62 1.78 -12.39 -10.08
C TRP A 62 2.69 -13.62 -10.09
N TYR A 63 4.02 -13.44 -10.15
CA TYR A 63 4.97 -14.55 -10.09
C TYR A 63 4.93 -15.28 -8.74
N LEU A 64 4.84 -14.55 -7.63
CA LEU A 64 4.65 -15.15 -6.32
C LEU A 64 3.36 -15.96 -6.26
N GLY A 65 2.26 -15.44 -6.80
CA GLY A 65 1.01 -16.17 -6.96
C GLY A 65 1.18 -17.46 -7.75
N LYS A 66 1.95 -17.45 -8.84
CA LYS A 66 2.26 -18.67 -9.61
C LYS A 66 3.04 -19.70 -8.77
N VAL A 67 3.94 -19.27 -7.88
CA VAL A 67 4.73 -20.16 -7.00
C VAL A 67 3.92 -20.68 -5.80
N TYR A 68 3.03 -19.87 -5.24
CA TYR A 68 2.22 -20.27 -4.08
C TYR A 68 0.96 -21.06 -4.48
N CYS A 69 0.39 -20.79 -5.66
CA CYS A 69 -0.77 -21.54 -6.18
C CYS A 69 -0.40 -22.93 -6.71
N THR A 70 0.89 -23.29 -6.80
CA THR A 70 1.29 -24.69 -7.01
C THR A 70 1.22 -25.45 -5.70
N ALA A 71 0.23 -26.31 -5.55
CA ALA A 71 0.12 -27.22 -4.41
C ALA A 71 1.23 -28.27 -4.49
N PHE A 72 2.33 -28.05 -3.77
CA PHE A 72 3.41 -29.03 -3.62
C PHE A 72 3.15 -29.87 -2.37
N PHE A 73 3.02 -31.18 -2.51
CA PHE A 73 2.95 -32.11 -1.38
C PHE A 73 4.08 -33.13 -1.45
N TYR A 74 4.71 -33.37 -0.29
CA TYR A 74 5.76 -34.37 -0.15
C TYR A 74 5.13 -35.71 0.24
N VAL A 75 5.18 -36.70 -0.66
CA VAL A 75 4.71 -38.06 -0.36
C VAL A 75 5.90 -38.92 0.05
N LYS A 76 5.77 -39.59 1.20
CA LYS A 76 6.72 -40.63 1.62
C LYS A 76 6.24 -41.99 1.11
N GLY A 77 6.96 -42.59 0.16
CA GLY A 77 6.63 -43.91 -0.37
C GLY A 77 6.93 -45.05 0.61
N LYS A 78 6.46 -46.28 0.29
CA LYS A 78 6.67 -47.49 1.11
C LYS A 78 8.14 -47.85 1.39
N ARG A 79 9.10 -47.30 0.63
CA ARG A 79 10.57 -47.45 0.83
C ARG A 79 11.23 -46.25 1.50
N GLY A 80 10.47 -45.36 2.13
CA GLY A 80 11.00 -44.19 2.84
C GLY A 80 11.49 -43.03 1.96
N ARG A 81 11.46 -43.18 0.63
CA ARG A 81 11.83 -42.11 -0.32
C ARG A 81 10.75 -41.03 -0.32
N VAL A 82 11.16 -39.81 0.03
CA VAL A 82 10.34 -38.60 -0.05
C VAL A 82 10.43 -38.06 -1.48
N VAL A 83 9.30 -37.94 -2.16
CA VAL A 83 9.21 -37.40 -3.52
C VAL A 83 8.27 -36.20 -3.50
N GLN A 84 8.73 -35.08 -4.02
CA GLN A 84 7.90 -33.90 -4.24
C GLN A 84 6.93 -34.21 -5.38
N ARG A 85 5.63 -34.12 -5.12
CA ARG A 85 4.57 -34.22 -6.14
C ARG A 85 3.80 -32.91 -6.17
N ASN A 86 3.40 -32.52 -7.37
CA ASN A 86 2.53 -31.37 -7.58
C ASN A 86 1.10 -31.91 -7.60
N ASP A 87 0.17 -31.25 -6.91
CA ASP A 87 -1.27 -31.51 -7.02
C ASP A 87 -1.72 -30.98 -8.37
N VAL A 88 -1.60 -31.84 -9.37
CA VAL A 88 -2.24 -31.67 -10.66
C VAL A 88 -3.61 -32.31 -10.47
N THR A 89 -4.66 -31.49 -10.41
CA THR A 89 -6.03 -31.95 -10.65
C THR A 89 -6.11 -32.74 -11.94
#